data_AF-A0A9P1BX29-F1
#
_entry.id   AF-A0A9P1BX29-F1
#
_cell.length_a   1.000
_cell.length_b   1.000
_cell.length_c   1.000
_cell.angle_alpha   90.00
_cell.angle_beta   90.00
_cell.angle_gamma   90.00
#
_symmetry.space_group_name_H-M   'P 1'
#
loop_
_entity.id
_entity.type
_entity.pdbx_description
1 polymer ?
#
loop_
_entity_poly.entity_id
_entity_poly.type
_entity_poly.pdbx_seq_one_letter_code
_entity_poly.pdbx_strand_id
1 'polypeptide(L)'
;MAAAADGSFALYQALELQRDADASEIKRCYRRLAWLYHPDKGGDPERFKEISFAYEVLSDPERRAQYDAKGDALFYSGPPRSAEELREMLMRQGPGGRLRVGRSAEKFAVLKLSLEQLYTGCTKKLIVKRKVVDTSEAVRPCAQCAGRRNPLPELIRGACRGCNGRGKTWKVGHVSEDLEVYVPKGSAHGETILFRGKADEEPDCETGNLLVVLHEEEHPRFKRRGADLYMKLEISLCEALRGFRRVLQHLDGRRFVVVSTEALEVLERASFKAVKGQGMPLKGQPFSFGNLFLQLKVGALNAGVFQQNPWEQALRERWIEFLGFPRGNLGELIWGQLKTQPPVVPFCLNQAISI
;
A
#
# COMPACT_ATOMS: atom_id res chain seq x y z
N MET A 1 44.25 -42.93 -40.01
CA MET A 1 44.16 -42.62 -38.57
C MET A 1 45.04 -41.42 -38.29
N ALA A 2 44.46 -40.25 -38.06
CA ALA A 2 45.18 -39.07 -37.64
C ALA A 2 44.68 -38.68 -36.25
N ALA A 3 45.54 -38.86 -35.25
CA ALA A 3 45.36 -38.33 -33.92
C ALA A 3 45.52 -36.80 -33.97
N ALA A 4 44.53 -36.06 -33.46
CA ALA A 4 44.59 -34.63 -33.31
C ALA A 4 44.28 -34.26 -31.85
N ALA A 5 45.35 -33.92 -31.13
CA ALA A 5 45.42 -33.12 -29.91
C ALA A 5 44.20 -33.13 -28.97
N ASP A 6 44.31 -33.91 -27.89
CA ASP A 6 43.47 -33.85 -26.70
C ASP A 6 43.65 -32.49 -25.99
N GLY A 7 43.00 -31.46 -26.51
CA GLY A 7 42.49 -30.39 -25.66
C GLY A 7 41.24 -30.93 -24.98
N SER A 8 41.19 -30.95 -23.65
CA SER A 8 39.95 -31.32 -22.97
C SER A 8 38.85 -30.35 -23.44
N PHE A 9 37.74 -30.90 -23.92
CA PHE A 9 36.53 -30.16 -24.24
C PHE A 9 35.45 -30.64 -23.28
N ALA A 10 35.64 -30.33 -22.00
CA ALA A 10 34.87 -30.90 -20.90
C ALA A 10 33.35 -30.64 -21.04
N LEU A 11 32.94 -29.54 -21.68
CA LEU A 11 31.51 -29.19 -21.81
C LEU A 11 30.77 -30.08 -22.82
N TYR A 12 31.42 -30.45 -23.94
CA TYR A 12 30.82 -31.41 -24.87
C TYR A 12 30.78 -32.81 -24.25
N GLN A 13 31.81 -33.19 -23.50
CA GLN A 13 31.84 -34.46 -22.77
C GLN A 13 30.76 -34.53 -21.68
N ALA A 14 30.51 -33.43 -20.95
CA ALA A 14 29.48 -33.36 -19.92
C ALA A 14 28.05 -33.53 -20.46
N LEU A 15 27.80 -33.15 -21.71
CA LEU A 15 26.52 -33.39 -22.40
C LEU A 15 26.49 -34.69 -23.22
N GLU A 16 27.55 -35.50 -23.16
CA GLU A 16 27.73 -36.71 -23.95
C GLU A 16 27.63 -36.45 -25.47
N LEU A 17 28.21 -35.33 -25.92
CA LEU A 17 28.16 -34.86 -27.31
C LEU A 17 29.54 -34.82 -27.96
N GLN A 18 29.54 -34.91 -29.29
CA GLN A 18 30.70 -34.60 -30.12
C GLN A 18 30.78 -33.10 -30.39
N ARG A 19 31.96 -32.59 -30.77
CA ARG A 19 32.20 -31.14 -30.97
C ARG A 19 31.44 -30.57 -32.17
N ASP A 20 31.08 -31.41 -33.13
CA ASP A 20 30.29 -31.09 -34.32
C ASP A 20 28.77 -31.14 -34.07
N ALA A 21 28.33 -31.46 -32.85
CA ALA A 21 26.91 -31.62 -32.52
C ALA A 21 26.08 -30.37 -32.87
N ASP A 22 24.91 -30.57 -33.45
CA ASP A 22 24.07 -29.47 -33.91
C ASP A 22 23.25 -28.85 -32.75
N ALA A 23 22.76 -27.62 -32.89
CA ALA A 23 22.04 -26.92 -31.80
C ALA A 23 20.80 -27.70 -31.31
N SER A 24 20.15 -28.43 -32.22
CA SER A 24 19.01 -29.27 -31.91
C SER A 24 19.39 -30.52 -31.09
N GLU A 25 20.61 -31.05 -31.28
CA GLU A 25 21.16 -32.19 -30.57
C GLU A 25 21.60 -31.81 -29.16
N ILE A 26 22.26 -30.66 -29.02
CA ILE A 26 22.63 -30.05 -27.73
C ILE A 26 21.39 -29.92 -26.83
N LYS A 27 20.30 -29.38 -27.37
CA LYS A 27 19.02 -29.25 -26.66
C LYS A 27 18.34 -30.58 -26.35
N ARG A 28 18.51 -31.59 -27.20
CA ARG A 28 17.94 -32.92 -26.98
C ARG A 28 18.67 -33.67 -25.87
N CYS A 29 20.00 -33.66 -25.88
CA CYS A 29 20.83 -34.31 -24.86
C CYS A 29 20.67 -33.62 -23.49
N TYR A 30 20.68 -32.29 -23.44
CA TYR A 30 20.40 -31.56 -22.20
C TYR A 30 19.06 -31.96 -21.58
N ARG A 31 17.97 -32.01 -22.35
CA ARG A 31 16.64 -32.39 -21.81
C ARG A 31 16.62 -33.81 -21.26
N ARG A 32 17.34 -34.74 -21.90
CA ARG A 32 17.46 -36.13 -21.42
C ARG A 32 18.23 -36.19 -20.10
N LEU A 33 19.41 -35.55 -20.06
CA LEU A 33 20.30 -35.56 -18.90
C LEU A 33 19.74 -34.76 -17.72
N ALA A 34 19.11 -33.61 -17.97
CA ALA A 34 18.46 -32.80 -16.95
C ALA A 34 17.27 -33.52 -16.30
N TRP A 35 16.54 -34.36 -17.05
CA TRP A 35 15.47 -35.18 -16.48
C TRP A 35 16.03 -36.31 -15.61
N LEU A 36 17.15 -36.90 -16.02
CA LEU A 36 17.81 -38.01 -15.34
C LEU A 36 18.48 -37.58 -14.03
N TYR A 37 19.16 -36.43 -14.04
CA TYR A 37 19.94 -35.93 -12.90
C TYR A 37 19.20 -34.88 -12.06
N HIS A 38 17.88 -34.72 -12.22
CA HIS A 38 17.14 -33.71 -11.47
C HIS A 38 17.18 -33.99 -9.94
N PRO A 39 17.49 -32.99 -9.09
CA PRO A 39 17.62 -33.19 -7.64
C PRO A 39 16.31 -33.69 -7.00
N ASP A 40 15.15 -33.18 -7.43
CA ASP A 40 13.85 -33.62 -6.93
C ASP A 40 13.50 -35.08 -7.27
N LYS A 41 14.22 -35.69 -8.22
CA LYS A 41 14.03 -37.10 -8.62
C LYS A 41 15.11 -38.02 -8.07
N GLY A 42 15.94 -37.52 -7.14
CA GLY A 42 17.03 -38.30 -6.53
C GLY A 42 18.28 -38.42 -7.40
N GLY A 43 18.45 -37.55 -8.40
CA GLY A 43 19.67 -37.49 -9.22
C GLY A 43 20.81 -36.72 -8.55
N ASP A 44 22.04 -36.96 -9.02
CA ASP A 44 23.23 -36.29 -8.49
C ASP A 44 23.21 -34.77 -8.73
N PRO A 45 23.18 -33.94 -7.67
CA PRO A 45 23.08 -32.50 -7.81
C PRO A 45 24.33 -31.86 -8.42
N GLU A 46 25.49 -32.50 -8.28
CA GLU A 46 26.75 -32.02 -8.86
C GLU A 46 26.77 -32.24 -10.38
N ARG A 47 26.38 -33.42 -10.85
CA ARG A 47 26.24 -33.69 -12.29
C ARG A 47 25.20 -32.78 -12.94
N PHE A 48 24.07 -32.53 -12.26
CA PHE A 48 23.05 -31.62 -12.78
C PHE A 48 23.59 -30.20 -13.00
N LYS A 49 24.45 -29.71 -12.09
CA LYS A 49 25.11 -28.40 -12.24
C LYS A 49 26.03 -28.37 -13.44
N GLU A 50 26.83 -29.41 -13.64
CA GLU A 50 27.75 -29.54 -14.79
C GLU A 50 26.99 -29.58 -16.13
N ILE A 51 25.93 -30.38 -16.21
CA ILE A 51 25.05 -30.51 -17.38
C ILE A 51 24.37 -29.16 -17.70
N SER A 52 23.90 -28.45 -16.68
CA SER A 52 23.24 -27.16 -16.85
C SER A 52 24.22 -26.08 -17.33
N PHE A 53 25.43 -26.05 -16.78
CA PHE A 53 26.49 -25.14 -17.21
C PHE A 53 26.94 -25.43 -18.65
N ALA A 54 27.14 -26.69 -18.99
CA ALA A 54 27.52 -27.09 -20.34
C ALA A 54 26.46 -26.69 -21.37
N TYR A 55 25.17 -26.87 -21.07
CA TYR A 55 24.10 -26.42 -21.96
C TYR A 55 24.04 -24.89 -22.08
N GLU A 56 24.28 -24.15 -21.02
CA GLU A 56 24.27 -22.68 -21.05
C GLU A 56 25.36 -22.09 -21.96
N VAL A 57 26.55 -22.70 -21.98
CA VAL A 57 27.65 -22.27 -22.85
C VAL A 57 27.44 -22.74 -24.29
N LEU A 58 26.98 -23.99 -24.49
CA LEU A 58 26.86 -24.60 -25.82
C LEU A 58 25.56 -24.27 -26.55
N SER A 59 24.52 -23.79 -25.86
CA SER A 59 23.24 -23.43 -26.48
C SER A 59 23.27 -22.06 -27.19
N ASP A 60 24.17 -21.16 -26.80
CA ASP A 60 24.34 -19.85 -27.42
C ASP A 60 25.45 -19.91 -28.50
N PRO A 61 25.17 -19.49 -29.75
CA PRO A 61 26.11 -19.65 -30.85
C PRO A 61 27.39 -18.81 -30.68
N GLU A 62 27.31 -17.64 -30.06
CA GLU A 62 28.48 -16.79 -29.83
C GLU A 62 29.36 -17.34 -28.71
N ARG A 63 28.75 -17.86 -27.64
CA ARG A 63 29.48 -18.48 -26.52
C ARG A 63 30.10 -19.81 -26.92
N ARG A 64 29.38 -20.61 -27.70
CA ARG A 64 29.91 -21.84 -28.30
C ARG A 64 31.14 -21.54 -29.15
N ALA A 65 31.07 -20.52 -30.02
CA ALA A 65 32.21 -20.11 -30.84
C ALA A 65 33.40 -19.63 -29.98
N GLN A 66 33.15 -18.92 -28.88
CA GLN A 66 34.21 -18.50 -27.95
C GLN A 66 34.85 -19.68 -27.22
N TYR A 67 34.05 -20.66 -26.81
CA TYR A 67 34.54 -21.89 -26.19
C TYR A 67 35.32 -22.76 -27.18
N ASP A 68 34.81 -22.92 -28.41
CA ASP A 68 35.48 -23.66 -29.48
C ASP A 68 36.80 -23.00 -29.90
N ALA A 69 36.89 -21.67 -29.84
CA ALA A 69 38.09 -20.91 -30.21
C ALA A 69 39.17 -20.87 -29.13
N LYS A 70 38.80 -20.91 -27.84
CA LYS A 70 39.74 -20.68 -26.73
C LYS A 70 39.88 -21.84 -25.74
N GLY A 71 39.06 -22.88 -25.86
CA GLY A 71 39.11 -24.10 -25.05
C GLY A 71 38.70 -23.90 -23.58
N ASP A 72 38.93 -24.94 -22.77
CA ASP A 72 38.50 -25.03 -21.37
C ASP A 72 39.07 -23.91 -20.46
N ALA A 73 40.18 -23.28 -20.83
CA ALA A 73 40.92 -22.33 -19.99
C ALA A 73 40.19 -21.01 -19.69
N LEU A 74 39.21 -20.59 -20.50
CA LEU A 74 38.40 -19.39 -20.20
C LEU A 74 37.20 -19.65 -19.28
N PHE A 75 36.74 -20.90 -19.21
CA PHE A 75 35.51 -21.24 -18.49
C PHE A 75 35.77 -22.05 -17.21
N TYR A 76 36.98 -22.61 -17.02
CA TYR A 76 37.37 -23.25 -15.77
C TYR A 76 37.86 -22.26 -14.71
N SER A 77 36.90 -21.69 -13.97
CA SER A 77 37.13 -21.30 -12.56
C SER A 77 36.35 -22.22 -11.60
N GLY A 78 36.01 -23.42 -12.08
CA GLY A 78 35.16 -24.39 -11.39
C GLY A 78 33.67 -24.11 -11.59
N PRO A 79 32.81 -25.14 -11.51
CA PRO A 79 31.37 -24.92 -11.53
C PRO A 79 30.95 -24.06 -10.32
N PRO A 80 30.07 -23.07 -10.51
CA PRO A 80 29.65 -22.20 -9.42
C PRO A 80 28.95 -23.01 -8.33
N ARG A 81 29.20 -22.64 -7.08
CA ARG A 81 28.75 -23.40 -5.91
C ARG A 81 27.24 -23.27 -5.74
N SER A 82 26.66 -22.18 -6.23
CA SER A 82 25.22 -21.89 -6.18
C SER A 82 24.68 -21.26 -7.48
N ALA A 83 23.35 -21.34 -7.68
CA ALA A 83 22.67 -20.68 -8.79
C ALA A 83 22.79 -19.14 -8.74
N GLU A 84 22.98 -18.57 -7.55
CA GLU A 84 23.24 -17.14 -7.32
C GLU A 84 24.62 -16.74 -7.87
N GLU A 85 25.63 -17.58 -7.63
CA GLU A 85 27.02 -17.37 -8.06
C GLU A 85 27.17 -17.58 -9.58
N LEU A 86 26.42 -18.54 -10.15
CA LEU A 86 26.27 -18.71 -11.61
C LEU A 86 25.67 -17.44 -12.23
N ARG A 87 24.59 -16.92 -11.64
CA ARG A 87 23.91 -15.70 -12.09
C ARG A 87 24.79 -14.46 -11.97
N GLU A 88 25.63 -14.38 -10.93
CA GLU A 88 26.58 -13.28 -10.70
C GLU A 88 27.80 -13.34 -11.64
N MET A 89 28.35 -14.53 -11.90
CA MET A 89 29.41 -14.74 -12.90
C MET A 89 28.92 -14.42 -14.32
N LEU A 90 27.70 -14.83 -14.65
CA LEU A 90 27.08 -14.56 -15.95
C LEU A 90 26.84 -13.07 -16.20
N MET A 91 26.53 -12.31 -15.14
CA MET A 91 26.37 -10.85 -15.18
C MET A 91 27.70 -10.09 -15.35
N ARG A 92 28.86 -10.73 -15.08
CA ARG A 92 30.19 -10.09 -15.17
C ARG A 92 30.92 -10.31 -16.50
N GLN A 93 30.63 -11.36 -17.26
CA GLN A 93 31.42 -11.75 -18.44
C GLN A 93 30.61 -11.93 -19.75
N GLY A 94 29.37 -11.44 -19.85
CA GLY A 94 28.57 -11.51 -21.08
C GLY A 94 28.89 -10.40 -22.11
N PRO A 95 28.97 -10.72 -23.42
CA PRO A 95 29.05 -9.73 -24.50
C PRO A 95 27.67 -9.10 -24.71
N GLY A 96 27.59 -7.79 -24.56
CA GLY A 96 26.32 -7.07 -24.43
C GLY A 96 26.18 -6.27 -23.14
N GLY A 97 27.31 -5.86 -22.55
CA GLY A 97 27.42 -4.90 -21.46
C GLY A 97 26.86 -3.52 -21.77
N ARG A 98 25.59 -3.42 -22.17
CA ARG A 98 24.78 -2.32 -21.65
C ARG A 98 24.76 -2.57 -20.15
N LEU A 99 25.56 -1.79 -19.43
CA LEU A 99 25.22 -1.39 -18.06
C LEU A 99 23.69 -1.37 -18.02
N ARG A 100 23.06 -2.26 -17.23
CA ARG A 100 21.65 -2.00 -16.88
C ARG A 100 21.72 -0.63 -16.25
N VAL A 101 21.28 0.38 -17.00
CA VAL A 101 21.10 1.72 -16.50
C VAL A 101 20.14 1.49 -15.35
N GLY A 102 20.66 1.57 -14.12
CA GLY A 102 19.85 1.29 -12.94
C GLY A 102 18.69 2.27 -12.96
N ARG A 103 17.50 1.85 -12.56
CA ARG A 103 16.46 2.86 -12.28
C ARG A 103 16.75 3.45 -10.91
N SER A 104 16.69 4.77 -10.80
CA SER A 104 16.76 5.44 -9.50
C SER A 104 15.55 5.07 -8.65
N ALA A 105 15.68 5.25 -7.34
CA ALA A 105 14.64 4.88 -6.39
C ALA A 105 13.31 5.62 -6.68
N GLU A 106 12.20 4.93 -6.42
CA GLU A 106 10.87 5.55 -6.51
C GLU A 106 10.70 6.61 -5.41
N LYS A 107 10.01 7.69 -5.76
CA LYS A 107 9.78 8.82 -4.87
C LYS A 107 8.32 8.85 -4.45
N PHE A 108 8.07 8.99 -3.15
CA PHE A 108 6.71 9.08 -2.61
C PHE A 108 6.38 10.53 -2.28
N ALA A 109 5.22 11.01 -2.72
CA ALA A 109 4.66 12.29 -2.32
C ALA A 109 3.24 12.08 -1.78
N VAL A 110 2.87 12.78 -0.71
CA VAL A 110 1.54 12.64 -0.10
C VAL A 110 0.67 13.82 -0.51
N LEU A 111 -0.45 13.55 -1.16
CA LEU A 111 -1.45 14.56 -1.50
C LEU A 111 -2.60 14.52 -0.50
N LYS A 112 -2.68 15.55 0.35
CA LYS A 112 -3.76 15.70 1.33
C LYS A 112 -5.05 16.17 0.65
N LEU A 113 -6.14 15.46 0.90
CA LEU A 113 -7.45 15.70 0.29
C LEU A 113 -8.54 15.68 1.35
N SER A 114 -9.47 16.63 1.27
CA SER A 114 -10.67 16.60 2.09
C SER A 114 -11.66 15.56 1.57
N LEU A 115 -12.56 15.11 2.44
CA LEU A 115 -13.61 14.16 2.08
C LEU A 115 -14.54 14.71 0.96
N GLU A 116 -14.81 16.01 0.98
CA GLU A 116 -15.62 16.71 -0.03
C GLU A 116 -14.95 16.69 -1.42
N GLN A 117 -13.63 16.88 -1.47
CA GLN A 117 -12.84 16.80 -2.69
C GLN A 117 -12.80 15.38 -3.25
N LEU A 118 -12.70 14.37 -2.38
CA LEU A 118 -12.76 12.96 -2.79
C LEU A 118 -14.14 12.56 -3.31
N TYR A 119 -15.19 13.16 -2.75
CA TYR A 119 -16.56 12.92 -3.18
C TYR A 119 -16.82 13.53 -4.57
N THR A 120 -16.51 14.81 -4.76
CA THR A 120 -16.79 15.54 -6.01
C THR A 120 -15.79 15.25 -7.12
N GLY A 121 -14.58 14.80 -6.77
CA GLY A 121 -13.43 14.70 -7.67
C GLY A 121 -12.79 16.07 -7.91
N CYS A 122 -11.47 16.14 -7.97
CA CYS A 122 -10.77 17.40 -8.14
C CYS A 122 -9.44 17.24 -8.88
N THR A 123 -8.99 18.33 -9.50
CA THR A 123 -7.63 18.50 -10.00
C THR A 123 -6.87 19.38 -9.02
N LYS A 124 -5.86 18.84 -8.34
CA LYS A 124 -5.00 19.62 -7.44
C LYS A 124 -3.60 19.76 -8.03
N LYS A 125 -3.03 20.97 -7.88
CA LYS A 125 -1.63 21.23 -8.19
C LYS A 125 -0.76 20.81 -7.01
N LEU A 126 0.23 19.97 -7.28
CA LEU A 126 1.20 19.49 -6.30
C LEU A 126 2.59 19.97 -6.73
N ILE A 127 3.26 20.75 -5.88
CA ILE A 127 4.63 21.18 -6.11
C ILE A 127 5.56 20.08 -5.61
N VAL A 128 6.30 19.46 -6.53
CA VAL A 128 7.24 18.38 -6.21
C VAL A 128 8.67 18.90 -6.39
N LYS A 129 9.47 18.81 -5.33
CA LYS A 129 10.90 19.12 -5.37
C LYS A 129 11.66 17.87 -5.73
N ARG A 130 12.30 17.81 -6.90
CA ARG A 130 13.15 16.69 -7.31
C ARG A 130 14.62 17.09 -7.44
N LYS A 131 15.50 16.12 -7.23
CA LYS A 131 16.94 16.25 -7.44
C LYS A 131 17.22 15.99 -8.92
N VAL A 132 17.89 16.91 -9.58
CA VAL A 132 18.33 16.81 -10.97
C VAL A 132 19.84 16.84 -10.97
N VAL A 133 20.47 16.00 -11.79
CA VAL A 133 21.93 16.04 -11.96
C VAL A 133 22.26 17.19 -12.90
N ASP A 134 23.08 18.13 -12.45
CA ASP A 134 23.49 19.26 -13.30
C ASP A 134 24.37 18.76 -14.44
N THR A 135 23.81 18.64 -15.64
CA THR A 135 24.53 18.16 -16.85
C THR A 135 25.69 19.08 -17.25
N SER A 136 25.71 20.32 -16.75
CA SER A 136 26.74 21.32 -17.01
C SER A 136 28.05 21.07 -16.26
N GLU A 137 28.02 20.37 -15.12
CA GLU A 137 29.22 19.97 -14.39
C GLU A 137 29.36 18.45 -14.40
N ALA A 138 30.26 17.96 -15.27
CA ALA A 138 30.49 16.54 -15.48
C ALA A 138 30.67 15.76 -14.17
N VAL A 139 30.00 14.62 -14.08
CA VAL A 139 30.13 13.66 -12.97
C VAL A 139 31.60 13.32 -12.78
N ARG A 140 32.18 13.71 -11.63
CA ARG A 140 33.61 13.51 -11.37
C ARG A 140 33.83 12.19 -10.64
N PRO A 141 34.89 11.43 -10.97
CA PRO A 141 35.31 10.32 -10.13
C PRO A 141 35.67 10.85 -8.74
N CYS A 142 35.27 10.13 -7.70
CA CYS A 142 35.53 10.56 -6.34
C CYS A 142 37.04 10.59 -6.09
N ALA A 143 37.56 11.73 -5.61
CA ALA A 143 38.99 11.91 -5.35
C ALA A 143 39.55 10.90 -4.33
N GLN A 144 38.73 10.40 -3.40
CA GLN A 144 39.16 9.52 -2.32
C GLN A 144 39.20 8.03 -2.70
N CYS A 145 38.43 7.60 -3.71
CA CYS A 145 38.42 6.19 -4.16
C CYS A 145 38.74 6.03 -5.66
N ALA A 146 39.06 7.13 -6.36
CA ALA A 146 39.40 7.16 -7.77
C ALA A 146 38.41 6.38 -8.67
N GLY A 147 37.11 6.40 -8.36
CA GLY A 147 36.10 5.65 -9.12
C GLY A 147 35.83 4.23 -8.64
N ARG A 148 36.58 3.68 -7.68
CA ARG A 148 36.37 2.32 -7.16
C ARG A 148 35.13 2.27 -6.26
N ARG A 149 34.09 1.52 -6.67
CA ARG A 149 32.91 1.18 -5.85
C ARG A 149 33.34 0.22 -4.71
N ASN A 150 32.74 0.31 -3.52
CA ASN A 150 33.31 -0.31 -2.29
C ASN A 150 33.26 -1.85 -2.20
N PRO A 151 34.05 -2.43 -1.25
CA PRO A 151 35.20 -1.85 -0.55
C PRO A 151 36.53 -2.35 -1.14
N LEU A 152 37.60 -1.54 -1.02
CA LEU A 152 38.97 -2.04 -1.21
C LEU A 152 39.30 -3.08 -0.14
N PRO A 153 40.12 -4.12 -0.44
CA PRO A 153 40.49 -5.17 0.51
C PRO A 153 41.09 -4.66 1.85
N GLU A 154 41.67 -3.46 1.86
CA GLU A 154 42.30 -2.86 3.04
C GLU A 154 41.36 -2.00 3.92
N LEU A 155 40.10 -1.78 3.51
CA LEU A 155 39.13 -0.99 4.29
C LEU A 155 37.92 -1.84 4.75
N ILE A 156 38.16 -2.67 5.77
CA ILE A 156 37.15 -3.47 6.48
C ILE A 156 36.12 -2.60 7.25
N ARG A 157 36.16 -1.26 7.17
CA ARG A 157 35.34 -0.36 8.00
C ARG A 157 34.28 0.47 7.27
N GLY A 158 33.79 -0.02 6.14
CA GLY A 158 32.56 0.48 5.52
C GLY A 158 32.79 1.44 4.37
N ALA A 159 31.75 2.19 4.04
CA ALA A 159 31.70 2.86 2.76
C ALA A 159 32.68 4.05 2.63
N CYS A 160 33.27 4.28 1.45
CA CYS A 160 34.10 5.47 1.18
C CYS A 160 33.39 6.75 1.67
N ARG A 161 33.99 7.48 2.62
CA ARG A 161 33.36 8.63 3.30
C ARG A 161 33.03 9.80 2.36
N GLY A 162 33.80 9.97 1.28
CA GLY A 162 33.57 11.04 0.30
C GLY A 162 32.45 10.75 -0.71
N CYS A 163 32.14 9.49 -1.01
CA CYS A 163 31.12 9.14 -2.03
C CYS A 163 30.07 8.14 -1.54
N ASN A 164 30.11 7.74 -0.27
CA ASN A 164 29.34 6.65 0.33
C ASN A 164 29.32 5.37 -0.53
N GLY A 165 30.45 5.07 -1.20
CA GLY A 165 30.60 3.88 -2.03
C GLY A 165 30.14 3.97 -3.47
N ARG A 166 29.68 5.13 -3.92
CA ARG A 166 29.21 5.34 -5.28
C ARG A 166 30.34 5.51 -6.30
N GLY A 167 31.58 5.73 -5.85
CA GLY A 167 32.75 5.90 -6.73
C GLY A 167 32.80 7.25 -7.47
N LYS A 168 31.68 7.98 -7.54
CA LYS A 168 31.54 9.27 -8.23
C LYS A 168 30.91 10.31 -7.32
N THR A 169 31.19 11.58 -7.62
CA THR A 169 30.64 12.76 -6.95
C THR A 169 30.07 13.70 -8.01
N TRP A 170 28.88 14.23 -7.76
CA TRP A 170 28.19 15.14 -8.66
C TRP A 170 27.52 16.25 -7.84
N LYS A 171 27.30 17.39 -8.47
CA LYS A 171 26.44 18.43 -7.88
C LYS A 171 24.98 18.06 -8.10
N VAL A 172 24.18 18.35 -7.08
CA VAL A 172 22.74 18.06 -7.08
C VAL A 172 22.02 19.39 -7.19
N GLY A 173 21.34 19.61 -8.30
CA GLY A 173 20.37 20.68 -8.47
C GLY A 173 19.03 20.28 -7.87
N HIS A 174 18.27 21.26 -7.38
CA HIS A 174 16.89 21.05 -6.94
C HIS A 174 15.95 21.78 -7.89
N VAL A 175 15.10 21.04 -8.58
CA VAL A 175 14.06 21.58 -9.47
C VAL A 175 12.71 21.38 -8.79
N SER A 176 11.93 22.46 -8.73
CA SER A 176 10.54 22.41 -8.25
C SER A 176 9.62 22.45 -9.46
N GLU A 177 8.82 21.41 -9.64
CA GLU A 177 7.84 21.32 -10.73
C GLU A 177 6.42 21.29 -10.15
N ASP A 178 5.50 21.98 -10.80
CA ASP A 178 4.07 21.91 -10.55
C ASP A 178 3.45 20.76 -11.35
N LEU A 179 2.95 19.75 -10.64
CA LEU A 179 2.23 18.63 -11.24
C LEU A 179 0.74 18.79 -11.00
N GLU A 180 -0.05 18.74 -12.07
CA GLU A 180 -1.50 18.67 -11.98
C GLU A 180 -1.91 17.21 -11.77
N VAL A 181 -2.45 16.92 -10.58
CA VAL A 181 -2.90 15.58 -10.18
C VAL A 181 -4.42 15.52 -10.31
N TYR A 182 -4.91 14.71 -11.25
CA TYR A 182 -6.33 14.42 -11.41
C TYR A 182 -6.76 13.31 -10.44
N VAL A 183 -7.70 13.63 -9.55
CA VAL A 183 -8.25 12.69 -8.57
C VAL A 183 -9.67 12.33 -8.96
N PRO A 184 -9.93 11.07 -9.37
CA PRO A 184 -11.28 10.66 -9.73
C PRO A 184 -12.21 10.63 -8.52
N LYS A 185 -13.52 10.79 -8.78
CA LYS A 185 -14.56 10.72 -7.75
C LYS A 185 -14.53 9.35 -7.07
N GLY A 186 -14.66 9.34 -5.75
CA GLY A 186 -14.70 8.10 -4.98
C GLY A 186 -13.35 7.43 -4.76
N SER A 187 -12.24 8.09 -5.12
CA SER A 187 -10.87 7.58 -4.86
C SER A 187 -10.71 7.17 -3.41
N ALA A 188 -10.01 6.06 -3.17
CA ALA A 188 -9.83 5.52 -1.82
C ALA A 188 -8.63 6.17 -1.11
N HIS A 189 -8.65 6.14 0.23
CA HIS A 189 -7.46 6.49 1.01
C HIS A 189 -6.31 5.52 0.71
N GLY A 190 -5.10 6.04 0.55
CA GLY A 190 -3.90 5.26 0.26
C GLY A 190 -3.73 4.87 -1.22
N GLU A 191 -4.68 5.24 -2.08
CA GLU A 191 -4.56 5.02 -3.52
C GLU A 191 -3.38 5.83 -4.09
N THR A 192 -2.63 5.24 -5.02
CA THR A 192 -1.42 5.85 -5.57
C THR A 192 -1.57 6.23 -7.03
N ILE A 193 -1.26 7.47 -7.37
CA ILE A 193 -1.19 7.96 -8.75
C ILE A 193 0.26 7.95 -9.22
N LEU A 194 0.50 7.26 -10.34
CA LEU A 194 1.84 7.03 -10.91
C LEU A 194 2.22 8.13 -11.91
N PHE A 195 3.31 8.83 -11.63
CA PHE A 195 3.97 9.72 -12.58
C PHE A 195 5.32 9.14 -12.99
N ARG A 196 5.43 8.75 -14.27
CA ARG A 196 6.63 8.09 -14.80
C ARG A 196 7.80 9.06 -14.96
N GLY A 197 8.99 8.64 -14.55
CA GLY A 197 10.25 9.38 -14.75
C GLY A 197 10.37 10.70 -13.98
N LYS A 198 9.50 10.95 -12.99
CA LYS A 198 9.47 12.18 -12.19
C LYS A 198 10.08 12.03 -10.79
N ALA A 199 10.80 10.94 -10.53
CA ALA A 199 11.56 10.77 -9.28
C ALA A 199 12.87 11.60 -9.27
N ASP A 200 13.70 11.35 -8.27
CA ASP A 200 15.03 11.95 -8.18
C ASP A 200 15.98 11.31 -9.20
N GLU A 201 16.76 12.15 -9.88
CA GLU A 201 17.72 11.71 -10.89
C GLU A 201 19.03 11.26 -10.24
N GLU A 202 19.57 10.16 -10.74
CA GLU A 202 20.89 9.66 -10.36
C GLU A 202 21.74 9.50 -11.62
N PRO A 203 23.06 9.77 -11.54
CA PRO A 203 23.94 9.65 -12.70
C PRO A 203 24.03 8.20 -13.16
N ASP A 204 24.11 8.01 -14.47
CA ASP A 204 24.14 6.70 -15.14
C ASP A 204 22.90 5.82 -14.85
N CYS A 205 21.80 6.44 -14.39
CA CYS A 205 20.54 5.79 -14.03
C CYS A 205 19.33 6.44 -14.73
N GLU A 206 18.31 5.64 -15.06
CA GLU A 206 17.02 6.11 -15.54
C GLU A 206 16.25 6.67 -14.34
N THR A 207 15.48 7.73 -14.54
CA THR A 207 14.69 8.31 -13.47
C THR A 207 13.57 7.35 -13.06
N GLY A 208 13.47 7.12 -11.76
CA GLY A 208 12.39 6.35 -11.15
C GLY A 208 11.04 7.06 -11.27
N ASN A 209 10.02 6.43 -10.71
CA ASN A 209 8.66 6.96 -10.72
C ASN A 209 8.36 7.81 -9.48
N LEU A 210 7.52 8.82 -9.65
CA LEU A 210 6.89 9.53 -8.54
C LEU A 210 5.51 8.90 -8.27
N LEU A 211 5.36 8.35 -7.06
CA LEU A 211 4.12 7.78 -6.55
C LEU A 211 3.45 8.80 -5.63
N VAL A 212 2.35 9.37 -6.10
CA VAL A 212 1.54 10.31 -5.31
C VAL A 212 0.48 9.52 -4.54
N VAL A 213 0.67 9.37 -3.24
CA VAL A 213 -0.26 8.66 -2.34
C VAL A 213 -1.35 9.64 -1.89
N LEU A 214 -2.60 9.28 -2.10
CA LEU A 214 -3.75 10.05 -1.66
C LEU A 214 -3.97 9.86 -0.16
N HIS A 215 -3.96 10.96 0.59
CA HIS A 215 -4.21 10.96 2.03
C HIS A 215 -5.49 11.72 2.34
N GLU A 216 -6.52 10.99 2.76
CA GLU A 216 -7.78 11.55 3.25
C GLU A 216 -7.57 12.27 4.59
N GLU A 217 -8.01 13.52 4.68
CA GLU A 217 -8.04 14.30 5.91
C GLU A 217 -9.30 13.97 6.74
N GLU A 218 -9.15 14.00 8.07
CA GLU A 218 -10.27 13.75 8.97
C GLU A 218 -11.33 14.85 8.84
N HIS A 219 -12.58 14.44 8.61
CA HIS A 219 -13.70 15.38 8.53
C HIS A 219 -14.46 15.45 9.87
N PRO A 220 -14.87 16.63 10.34
CA PRO A 220 -15.49 16.80 11.66
C PRO A 220 -16.84 16.08 11.80
N ARG A 221 -17.61 15.96 10.72
CA ARG A 221 -18.97 15.39 10.75
C ARG A 221 -19.07 13.96 10.21
N PHE A 222 -18.15 13.57 9.33
CA PHE A 222 -18.26 12.34 8.55
C PHE A 222 -17.00 11.51 8.73
N LYS A 223 -17.17 10.20 8.92
CA LYS A 223 -16.09 9.21 8.94
C LYS A 223 -16.35 8.23 7.81
N ARG A 224 -15.39 8.09 6.90
CA ARG A 224 -15.49 7.17 5.78
C ARG A 224 -15.05 5.77 6.17
N ARG A 225 -15.74 4.75 5.68
CA ARG A 225 -15.25 3.37 5.62
C ARG A 225 -15.60 2.78 4.26
N GLY A 226 -14.62 2.69 3.38
CA GLY A 226 -14.83 2.25 2.00
C GLY A 226 -15.76 3.19 1.24
N ALA A 227 -16.90 2.67 0.77
CA ALA A 227 -17.94 3.45 0.10
C ALA A 227 -18.96 4.05 1.08
N ASP A 228 -18.99 3.58 2.33
CA ASP A 228 -19.98 4.02 3.30
C ASP A 228 -19.47 5.19 4.14
N LEU A 229 -20.41 6.05 4.53
CA LEU A 229 -20.17 7.20 5.40
C LEU A 229 -20.83 6.97 6.75
N TYR A 230 -20.19 7.43 7.81
CA TYR A 230 -20.69 7.38 9.17
C TYR A 230 -20.73 8.80 9.72
N MET A 231 -21.85 9.20 10.32
CA MET A 231 -21.93 10.47 11.04
C MET A 231 -22.60 10.29 12.38
N LYS A 232 -22.18 11.09 13.36
CA LYS A 232 -22.81 11.15 14.66
C LYS A 232 -23.87 12.23 14.63
N LEU A 233 -25.11 11.87 14.93
CA LEU A 233 -26.21 12.81 15.03
C LEU A 233 -26.72 12.84 16.45
N GLU A 234 -26.62 14.01 17.08
CA GLU A 234 -27.17 14.25 18.41
C GLU A 234 -28.64 14.64 18.30
N ILE A 235 -29.49 13.82 18.91
CA ILE A 235 -30.95 14.02 18.98
C ILE A 235 -31.37 14.23 20.43
N SER A 236 -32.42 15.03 20.62
CA SER A 236 -33.06 15.19 21.93
C SER A 236 -33.86 13.94 22.30
N LEU A 237 -34.17 13.77 23.60
CA LEU A 237 -35.03 12.68 24.05
C LEU A 237 -36.44 12.77 23.44
N CYS A 238 -36.99 13.97 23.33
CA CYS A 238 -38.30 14.20 22.70
C CYS A 238 -38.30 13.77 21.22
N GLU A 239 -37.23 14.09 20.47
CA GLU A 239 -37.03 13.65 19.08
C GLU A 239 -36.83 12.13 18.96
N ALA A 240 -36.25 11.49 19.98
CA ALA A 240 -36.09 10.04 19.98
C ALA A 240 -37.43 9.30 20.20
N LEU A 241 -38.30 9.84 21.07
CA LEU A 241 -39.59 9.23 21.41
C LEU A 241 -40.69 9.53 20.38
N ARG A 242 -40.77 10.75 19.86
CA ARG A 242 -41.83 11.18 18.93
C ARG A 242 -41.45 11.01 17.46
N GLY A 243 -40.21 10.59 17.20
CA GLY A 243 -39.60 10.73 15.88
C GLY A 243 -39.14 12.16 15.61
N PHE A 244 -38.34 12.32 14.55
CA PHE A 244 -37.79 13.61 14.15
C PHE A 244 -37.69 13.76 12.65
N ARG A 245 -37.69 15.01 12.20
CA ARG A 245 -37.41 15.41 10.83
C ARG A 245 -36.32 16.47 10.85
N ARG A 246 -35.11 16.13 10.38
CA ARG A 246 -33.99 17.08 10.31
C ARG A 246 -33.44 17.20 8.90
N VAL A 247 -33.00 18.41 8.55
CA VAL A 247 -32.33 18.69 7.29
C VAL A 247 -30.82 18.64 7.54
N LEU A 248 -30.12 17.74 6.85
CA LEU A 248 -28.67 17.59 6.93
C LEU A 248 -28.04 18.02 5.60
N GLN A 249 -26.84 18.59 5.68
CA GLN A 249 -26.04 18.95 4.52
C GLN A 249 -25.05 17.82 4.22
N HIS A 250 -25.04 17.38 2.96
CA HIS A 250 -24.09 16.39 2.43
C HIS A 250 -22.77 17.05 2.03
N LEU A 251 -21.77 16.26 1.65
CA LEU A 251 -20.46 16.66 1.13
C LEU A 251 -20.54 17.46 -0.19
N ASP A 252 -21.57 17.21 -1.01
CA ASP A 252 -21.85 18.00 -2.22
C ASP A 252 -22.45 19.39 -1.96
N GLY A 253 -22.73 19.70 -0.70
CA GLY A 253 -23.56 20.86 -0.34
C GLY A 253 -25.07 20.63 -0.53
N ARG A 254 -25.50 19.51 -1.15
CA ARG A 254 -26.92 19.14 -1.22
C ARG A 254 -27.50 18.94 0.18
N ARG A 255 -28.73 19.42 0.39
CA ARG A 255 -29.47 19.19 1.63
C ARG A 255 -30.40 18.00 1.45
N PHE A 256 -30.42 17.09 2.40
CA PHE A 256 -31.37 15.98 2.43
C PHE A 256 -32.09 15.93 3.77
N VAL A 257 -33.31 15.40 3.75
CA VAL A 257 -34.14 15.29 4.94
C VAL A 257 -34.02 13.88 5.49
N VAL A 258 -33.65 13.77 6.76
CA VAL A 258 -33.73 12.52 7.51
C VAL A 258 -35.02 12.56 8.31
N VAL A 259 -35.87 11.56 8.07
CA VAL A 259 -37.12 11.37 8.81
C VAL A 259 -37.03 10.08 9.60
N SER A 260 -37.35 10.14 10.88
CA SER A 260 -37.65 8.99 11.71
C SER A 260 -39.08 9.11 12.18
N THR A 261 -39.95 8.23 11.68
CA THR A 261 -41.39 8.17 12.01
C THR A 261 -41.68 7.21 13.15
N GLU A 262 -40.83 6.20 13.33
CA GLU A 262 -40.92 5.26 14.45
C GLU A 262 -40.25 5.89 15.67
N ALA A 263 -40.92 5.75 16.83
CA ALA A 263 -40.24 5.87 18.12
C ALA A 263 -39.08 4.90 18.05
N LEU A 264 -37.84 5.42 18.11
CA LEU A 264 -36.67 4.56 18.07
C LEU A 264 -36.83 3.56 19.21
N GLU A 265 -36.83 2.26 18.90
CA GLU A 265 -36.94 1.20 19.90
C GLU A 265 -36.04 1.57 21.08
N VAL A 266 -36.72 1.75 22.21
CA VAL A 266 -36.27 2.58 23.31
C VAL A 266 -34.91 2.09 23.80
N LEU A 267 -33.89 2.96 23.69
CA LEU A 267 -32.68 2.95 24.52
C LEU A 267 -31.71 1.76 24.37
N GLU A 268 -31.77 0.92 23.34
CA GLU A 268 -30.61 0.09 23.04
C GLU A 268 -29.46 0.96 22.51
N ARG A 269 -28.35 0.93 23.26
CA ARG A 269 -27.17 1.77 23.06
C ARG A 269 -26.69 1.67 21.60
N ALA A 270 -26.66 2.82 20.92
CA ALA A 270 -26.15 3.01 19.56
C ALA A 270 -27.03 2.44 18.43
N SER A 271 -28.29 2.89 18.34
CA SER A 271 -29.11 2.70 17.15
C SER A 271 -28.48 3.41 15.93
N PHE A 272 -28.20 2.65 14.87
CA PHE A 272 -27.77 3.19 13.58
C PHE A 272 -28.96 3.29 12.64
N LYS A 273 -29.15 4.45 12.01
CA LYS A 273 -30.13 4.63 10.93
C LYS A 273 -29.38 4.71 9.60
N ALA A 274 -29.66 3.77 8.70
CA ALA A 274 -29.08 3.76 7.36
C ALA A 274 -29.90 4.62 6.39
N VAL A 275 -29.25 5.53 5.69
CA VAL A 275 -29.80 6.30 4.58
C VAL A 275 -29.15 5.81 3.29
N LYS A 276 -29.95 5.12 2.46
CA LYS A 276 -29.48 4.48 1.23
C LYS A 276 -29.05 5.53 0.19
N GLY A 277 -27.96 5.25 -0.52
CA GLY A 277 -27.48 6.09 -1.64
C GLY A 277 -26.94 7.47 -1.24
N GLN A 278 -26.59 7.65 0.03
CA GLN A 278 -26.01 8.89 0.57
C GLN A 278 -24.56 8.70 1.05
N GLY A 279 -23.89 7.61 0.69
CA GLY A 279 -22.47 7.37 0.96
C GLY A 279 -21.55 7.98 -0.11
N MET A 280 -20.30 7.53 -0.16
CA MET A 280 -19.32 7.92 -1.18
C MET A 280 -19.66 7.32 -2.56
N PRO A 281 -19.34 8.00 -3.66
CA PRO A 281 -19.47 7.43 -5.00
C PRO A 281 -18.49 6.26 -5.19
N LEU A 282 -18.92 5.24 -5.93
CA LEU A 282 -18.05 4.13 -6.31
C LEU A 282 -17.16 4.53 -7.49
N LYS A 283 -15.88 4.19 -7.40
CA LYS A 283 -14.91 4.48 -8.47
C LYS A 283 -15.33 3.78 -9.76
N GLY A 284 -15.44 4.54 -10.84
CA GLY A 284 -15.84 4.03 -12.17
C GLY A 284 -17.34 3.89 -12.39
N GLN A 285 -18.18 4.13 -11.36
CA GLN A 285 -19.64 4.10 -11.48
C GLN A 285 -20.25 5.43 -11.02
N PRO A 286 -20.55 6.37 -11.94
CA PRO A 286 -20.90 7.74 -11.58
C PRO A 286 -22.25 7.88 -10.84
N PHE A 287 -23.15 6.91 -10.98
CA PHE A 287 -24.49 6.94 -10.39
C PHE A 287 -24.66 5.99 -9.19
N SER A 288 -23.63 5.21 -8.85
CA SER A 288 -23.66 4.27 -7.74
C SER A 288 -22.99 4.87 -6.52
N PHE A 289 -23.73 4.96 -5.43
CA PHE A 289 -23.25 5.51 -4.16
C PHE A 289 -23.37 4.47 -3.06
N GLY A 290 -22.45 4.52 -2.09
CA GLY A 290 -22.59 3.76 -0.84
C GLY A 290 -23.73 4.29 0.04
N ASN A 291 -23.74 3.87 1.29
CA ASN A 291 -24.77 4.25 2.26
C ASN A 291 -24.22 5.22 3.32
N LEU A 292 -25.12 6.00 3.92
CA LEU A 292 -24.81 6.83 5.06
C LEU A 292 -25.42 6.22 6.32
N PHE A 293 -24.60 5.90 7.30
CA PHE A 293 -25.00 5.41 8.61
C PHE A 293 -24.98 6.55 9.62
N LEU A 294 -26.16 6.88 10.15
CA LEU A 294 -26.34 7.87 11.21
C LEU A 294 -26.27 7.14 12.55
N GLN A 295 -25.23 7.40 13.33
CA GLN A 295 -25.17 6.99 14.72
C GLN A 295 -25.99 7.98 15.54
N LEU A 296 -27.18 7.56 15.97
CA LEU A 296 -28.05 8.39 16.79
C LEU A 296 -27.55 8.35 18.23
N LYS A 297 -27.16 9.51 18.75
CA LYS A 297 -26.79 9.68 20.14
C LYS A 297 -27.84 10.57 20.79
N VAL A 298 -28.58 10.02 21.74
CA VAL A 298 -29.48 10.84 22.56
C VAL A 298 -28.59 11.73 23.43
N GLY A 299 -28.74 13.06 23.28
CA GLY A 299 -28.05 14.01 24.12
C GLY A 299 -28.36 13.74 25.58
N ALA A 300 -27.38 13.96 26.47
CA ALA A 300 -27.65 13.93 27.90
C ALA A 300 -28.83 14.86 28.18
N LEU A 301 -29.75 14.42 29.05
CA LEU A 301 -30.82 15.26 29.55
C LEU A 301 -30.16 16.48 30.19
N ASN A 302 -30.07 17.59 29.44
CA ASN A 302 -29.68 18.87 30.01
C ASN A 302 -30.69 19.12 31.12
N ALA A 303 -30.21 19.25 32.36
CA ALA A 303 -31.04 19.39 33.55
C ALA A 303 -32.06 20.54 33.44
N GLY A 304 -31.84 21.50 32.52
CA GLY A 304 -32.75 22.58 32.19
C GLY A 304 -33.91 22.25 31.24
N VAL A 305 -33.89 21.11 30.53
CA VAL A 305 -35.00 20.73 29.61
C VAL A 305 -36.29 20.43 30.38
N PHE A 306 -36.19 19.91 31.61
CA PHE A 306 -37.35 19.72 32.49
C PHE A 306 -37.69 20.94 33.36
N GLN A 307 -36.98 22.07 33.20
CA GLN A 307 -37.16 23.24 34.05
C GLN A 307 -37.94 24.37 33.37
N GLN A 308 -38.14 24.32 32.05
CA GLN A 308 -38.66 25.47 31.32
C GLN A 308 -40.19 25.48 31.15
N ASN A 309 -40.88 24.35 31.33
CA ASN A 309 -42.33 24.31 31.20
C ASN A 309 -43.03 23.78 32.47
N PRO A 310 -44.07 24.48 32.98
CA PRO A 310 -44.84 24.04 34.16
C PRO A 310 -45.43 22.62 34.03
N TRP A 311 -45.79 22.20 32.82
CA TRP A 311 -46.32 20.86 32.56
C TRP A 311 -45.23 19.76 32.55
N GLU A 312 -43.98 20.10 32.25
CA GLU A 312 -42.84 19.17 32.30
C GLU A 312 -42.39 18.90 33.75
N GLN A 313 -42.49 19.90 34.62
CA GLN A 313 -42.38 19.70 36.07
C GLN A 313 -43.50 18.79 36.59
N ALA A 314 -44.74 19.00 36.15
CA ALA A 314 -45.85 18.15 36.52
C ALA A 314 -45.66 16.69 36.04
N LEU A 315 -45.14 16.48 34.83
CA LEU A 315 -44.79 15.14 34.34
C LEU A 315 -43.66 14.51 35.15
N ARG A 316 -42.64 15.28 35.54
CA ARG A 316 -41.55 14.81 36.40
C ARG A 316 -42.06 14.40 37.77
N GLU A 317 -42.92 15.20 38.40
CA GLU A 317 -43.53 14.88 39.68
C GLU A 317 -44.43 13.65 39.59
N ARG A 318 -45.20 13.54 38.50
CA ARG A 318 -46.09 12.40 38.25
C ARG A 318 -45.33 11.12 37.90
N TRP A 319 -44.17 11.22 37.24
CA TRP A 319 -43.24 10.11 37.03
C TRP A 319 -42.58 9.64 38.33
N ILE A 320 -42.21 10.58 39.21
CA ILE A 320 -41.66 10.27 40.55
C ILE A 320 -42.71 9.56 41.41
N GLU A 321 -43.97 9.99 41.35
CA GLU A 321 -45.11 9.31 41.97
C GLU A 321 -45.37 7.92 41.36
N PHE A 322 -45.35 7.79 40.03
CA PHE A 322 -45.60 6.54 39.32
C PHE A 322 -44.55 5.46 39.64
N LEU A 323 -43.30 5.86 39.88
CA LEU A 323 -42.21 4.97 40.28
C LEU A 323 -42.16 4.73 41.81
N GLY A 324 -43.08 5.32 42.59
CA GLY A 324 -43.26 5.04 44.01
C GLY A 324 -42.14 5.56 44.92
N PHE A 325 -41.36 6.55 44.50
CA PHE A 325 -40.30 7.11 45.35
C PHE A 325 -40.90 8.07 46.40
N PRO A 326 -40.60 7.89 47.71
CA PRO A 326 -41.15 8.76 48.74
C PRO A 326 -40.65 10.20 48.56
N ARG A 327 -41.59 11.16 48.62
CA ARG A 327 -41.29 12.60 48.58
C ARG A 327 -40.43 12.98 49.78
N GLY A 328 -39.13 13.09 49.56
CA GLY A 328 -38.13 13.48 50.55
C GLY A 328 -36.70 13.34 49.99
N ASN A 329 -35.70 13.81 50.74
CA ASN A 329 -34.27 13.84 50.37
C ASN A 329 -33.72 12.53 49.78
N LEU A 330 -34.35 11.38 50.05
CA LEU A 330 -34.01 10.09 49.43
C LEU A 330 -34.23 10.07 47.90
N GLY A 331 -35.29 10.72 47.38
CA GLY A 331 -35.55 10.80 45.95
C GLY A 331 -34.47 11.59 45.20
N GLU A 332 -33.98 12.69 45.80
CA GLU A 332 -32.86 13.45 45.25
C GLU A 332 -31.51 12.74 45.39
N LEU A 333 -31.29 12.00 46.48
CA LEU A 333 -30.09 11.16 46.68
C LEU A 333 -30.03 9.98 45.70
N ILE A 334 -31.16 9.31 45.48
CA ILE A 334 -31.26 8.19 44.53
C ILE A 334 -31.16 8.69 43.09
N TRP A 335 -31.74 9.87 42.77
CA TRP A 335 -31.54 10.51 41.47
C TRP A 335 -30.10 11.02 41.27
N GLY A 336 -29.42 11.38 42.37
CA GLY A 336 -27.97 11.64 42.42
C GLY A 336 -27.13 10.38 42.24
N GLN A 337 -27.56 9.21 42.72
CA GLN A 337 -26.87 7.92 42.57
C GLN A 337 -27.13 7.25 41.21
N LEU A 338 -28.29 7.46 40.59
CA LEU A 338 -28.57 7.05 39.21
C LEU A 338 -27.74 7.83 38.18
N LYS A 339 -27.20 9.00 38.54
CA LYS A 339 -26.17 9.69 37.75
C LYS A 339 -24.81 8.97 37.77
N THR A 340 -24.54 8.09 38.75
CA THR A 340 -23.20 7.54 39.02
C THR A 340 -23.08 6.02 38.92
N GLN A 341 -24.16 5.25 38.93
CA GLN A 341 -24.11 3.79 38.67
C GLN A 341 -25.20 3.31 37.70
N PRO A 342 -24.95 2.23 36.93
CA PRO A 342 -25.90 1.70 35.96
C PRO A 342 -26.91 0.76 36.64
N PRO A 343 -28.21 0.85 36.33
CA PRO A 343 -29.14 -0.26 36.59
C PRO A 343 -29.85 -0.64 35.27
N VAL A 344 -29.90 -1.90 34.80
CA VAL A 344 -30.56 -3.08 35.39
C VAL A 344 -31.87 -2.72 36.08
N VAL A 345 -32.99 -2.59 35.33
CA VAL A 345 -34.25 -3.35 35.57
C VAL A 345 -35.13 -3.31 34.31
N PRO A 346 -35.41 -4.46 33.67
CA PRO A 346 -36.46 -4.63 32.66
C PRO A 346 -37.70 -5.26 33.31
N PHE A 347 -38.83 -4.54 33.38
CA PHE A 347 -40.16 -5.20 33.50
C PHE A 347 -41.37 -4.26 33.34
N CYS A 348 -41.26 -2.97 33.65
CA CYS A 348 -42.45 -2.12 33.80
C CYS A 348 -42.96 -1.44 32.51
N LEU A 349 -42.29 -1.61 31.37
CA LEU A 349 -42.65 -0.87 30.14
C LEU A 349 -43.88 -1.41 29.39
N ASN A 350 -44.30 -2.65 29.64
CA ASN A 350 -45.38 -3.29 28.86
C ASN A 350 -46.81 -2.88 29.25
N GLN A 351 -47.02 -2.06 30.29
CA GLN A 351 -48.36 -1.61 30.68
C GLN A 351 -48.70 -0.16 30.31
N ALA A 352 -47.74 0.62 29.79
CA ALA A 352 -47.97 2.04 29.51
C ALA A 352 -48.48 2.35 28.08
N ILE A 353 -48.68 1.34 27.22
CA ILE A 353 -49.04 1.52 25.79
C ILE A 353 -50.58 1.49 25.54
N SER A 354 -51.43 1.49 26.58
CA SER A 354 -52.89 1.38 26.38
C SER A 354 -53.75 2.45 27.04
N ILE A 355 -53.23 3.67 27.25
CA ILE A 355 -54.06 4.81 27.70
C ILE A 355 -53.81 6.04 26.84
#